data_AF-A0A528D5U6-F1
#
_entry.id   AF-A0A528D5U6-F1
#
_cell.length_a   1.000
_cell.length_b   1.000
_cell.length_c   1.000
_cell.angle_alpha   90.00
_cell.angle_beta   90.00
_cell.angle_gamma   90.00
#
_symmetry.space_group_name_H-M   'P 1'
#
loop_
_entity.id
_entity.type
_entity.pdbx_description
1 polymer ?
#
loop_
_entity_poly.entity_id
_entity_poly.type
_entity_poly.pdbx_seq_one_letter_code
_entity_poly.pdbx_strand_id
1 'polypeptide(L)' 'VWDGHDNATRVEETGHGFGIPRYDWTDAELIARIEICLTDPAIKAKLAKTSAQMQAQNGPEKAAGLLEKLL' A
#
# COMPACT_ATOMS: atom_id res chain seq x y z
N VAL A 1 -15.21 10.92 6.84
CA VAL A 1 -13.76 10.82 6.55
C VAL A 1 -13.58 9.58 5.70
N TRP A 2 -13.05 9.74 4.48
CA TRP A 2 -12.78 8.62 3.59
C TRP A 2 -11.29 8.27 3.77
N ASP A 3 -11.01 7.01 4.09
CA ASP A 3 -9.67 6.43 4.25
C ASP A 3 -8.70 6.63 3.05
N GLY A 4 -9.17 7.13 1.91
CA GLY A 4 -8.35 7.32 0.72
C GLY A 4 -7.19 8.31 0.92
N HIS A 5 -7.38 9.35 1.73
CA HIS A 5 -6.30 10.31 2.03
C HIS A 5 -5.22 9.68 2.91
N ASP A 6 -5.64 8.97 3.96
CA ASP A 6 -4.73 8.31 4.90
C ASP A 6 -4.01 7.14 4.22
N ASN A 7 -4.71 6.36 3.40
CA ASN A 7 -4.14 5.27 2.61
C ASN A 7 -3.11 5.79 1.59
N ALA A 8 -3.40 6.90 0.90
CA ALA A 8 -2.46 7.53 -0.03
C ALA A 8 -1.20 8.03 0.68
N THR A 9 -1.38 8.72 1.82
CA THR A 9 -0.27 9.18 2.68
C THR A 9 0.59 8.00 3.12
N ARG A 10 -0.05 6.93 3.59
CA ARG A 10 0.65 5.73 4.06
C ARG A 10 1.44 5.06 2.93
N VAL A 11 0.88 4.96 1.73
CA VAL A 11 1.56 4.41 0.55
C VAL A 11 2.85 5.17 0.25
N GLU A 12 2.81 6.50 0.32
CA GLU A 12 3.98 7.36 0.12
C GLU A 12 5.01 7.23 1.25
N GLU A 13 4.59 7.37 2.51
CA GLU A 13 5.47 7.25 3.69
C GLU A 13 6.21 5.91 3.77
N THR A 14 5.58 4.85 3.28
CA THR A 14 6.14 3.50 3.28
C THR A 14 6.95 3.17 2.03
N GLY A 15 6.93 4.06 1.02
CA GLY A 15 7.65 3.91 -0.23
C GLY A 15 7.06 2.84 -1.17
N HIS A 16 5.73 2.63 -1.12
CA HIS A 16 5.03 1.69 -2.00
C HIS A 16 4.42 2.38 -3.23
N GLY A 17 4.46 3.71 -3.30
CA GLY A 17 3.89 4.50 -4.38
C GLY A 17 3.78 5.96 -3.96
N PHE A 18 2.78 6.66 -4.48
CA PHE A 18 2.61 8.10 -4.28
C PHE A 18 1.19 8.44 -3.83
N GLY A 19 1.08 9.44 -2.96
CA GLY A 19 -0.12 10.23 -2.80
C GLY A 19 -0.10 11.40 -3.78
N ILE A 20 -1.24 11.72 -4.37
CA ILE A 20 -1.39 12.87 -5.26
C ILE A 20 -2.56 13.72 -4.75
N PRO A 21 -2.46 15.07 -4.76
CA PRO A 21 -3.57 15.94 -4.40
C PRO A 21 -4.82 15.62 -5.23
N ARG A 22 -5.99 15.57 -4.60
CA ARG A 22 -7.23 15.12 -5.25
C ARG A 22 -7.65 15.97 -6.46
N TYR A 23 -7.38 17.26 -6.41
CA TYR A 23 -7.89 18.23 -7.40
C TYR A 23 -6.81 19.05 -8.11
N ASP A 24 -5.57 19.02 -7.62
CA ASP A 24 -4.49 19.92 -8.05
C ASP A 24 -3.33 19.15 -8.72
N TRP A 25 -3.64 18.03 -9.36
CA TRP A 25 -2.67 17.26 -10.13
C TRP A 25 -2.70 17.63 -11.61
N THR A 26 -1.58 17.37 -12.29
CA THR A 26 -1.46 17.59 -13.74
C THR A 26 -1.27 16.28 -14.48
N ASP A 27 -1.68 16.20 -15.74
CA ASP A 27 -1.46 15.01 -16.58
C ASP A 27 0.03 14.59 -16.61
N ALA A 28 0.92 15.57 -16.69
CA ALA A 28 2.36 15.34 -16.68
C ALA A 28 2.85 14.72 -15.36
N GLU A 29 2.34 15.19 -14.23
CA GLU A 29 2.63 14.59 -12.93
C GLU A 29 2.11 13.16 -12.86
N LEU A 30 0.86 12.92 -13.24
CA LEU A 30 0.26 11.58 -13.20
C LEU A 30 1.07 10.58 -14.03
N ILE A 31 1.44 10.95 -15.25
CA ILE A 31 2.27 10.12 -16.14
C ILE A 31 3.61 9.81 -15.46
N ALA A 32 4.32 10.83 -14.98
CA ALA A 32 5.62 10.65 -14.33
C ALA A 32 5.54 9.73 -13.10
N ARG A 33 4.51 9.89 -12.25
CA ARG A 33 4.32 9.03 -11.06
C ARG A 33 4.02 7.59 -11.45
N ILE A 34 3.21 7.36 -12.48
CA ILE A 34 2.94 6.02 -13.01
C ILE A 34 4.23 5.39 -13.54
N GLU A 35 5.02 6.11 -14.34
CA GLU A 35 6.30 5.63 -14.87
C GLU A 35 7.26 5.23 -13.75
N ILE A 36 7.36 6.03 -12.69
CA ILE A 36 8.19 5.70 -11.52
C ILE A 36 7.65 4.44 -10.82
N CYS A 37 6.35 4.33 -10.58
CA CYS A 37 5.76 3.12 -10.00
C CYS A 37 6.05 1.84 -10.81
N LEU A 38 6.13 1.96 -12.14
CA LEU A 38 6.41 0.83 -13.03
C LEU A 38 7.89 0.45 -13.09
N THR A 39 8.79 1.42 -12.90
CA THR A 39 10.21 1.27 -13.23
C THR A 39 11.16 1.36 -12.03
N ASP A 40 10.73 1.95 -10.91
CA ASP A 40 11.58 2.12 -9.73
C ASP A 40 11.83 0.77 -9.02
N PRO A 41 13.08 0.29 -8.98
CA PRO A 41 13.41 -0.99 -8.36
C PRO A 41 13.21 -0.98 -6.84
N ALA A 42 13.29 0.18 -6.17
CA ALA A 42 13.04 0.30 -4.73
C ALA A 42 11.56 0.12 -4.41
N ILE A 43 10.66 0.76 -5.17
CA ILE A 43 9.20 0.54 -5.04
C ILE A 43 8.86 -0.92 -5.29
N LYS A 44 9.41 -1.50 -6.37
CA LYS A 44 9.22 -2.93 -6.70
C LYS A 44 9.67 -3.85 -5.55
N ALA A 45 10.85 -3.59 -4.97
CA ALA A 45 11.37 -4.40 -3.87
C ALA A 45 10.49 -4.28 -2.60
N LYS A 46 9.98 -3.08 -2.30
CA LYS A 46 9.05 -2.86 -1.18
C LYS A 46 7.75 -3.63 -1.36
N LEU A 47 7.12 -3.49 -2.53
CA LEU A 47 5.89 -4.22 -2.88
C LEU A 47 6.08 -5.74 -2.81
N ALA A 48 7.19 -6.26 -3.35
CA ALA A 48 7.47 -7.70 -3.31
C ALA A 48 7.61 -8.21 -1.87
N LYS A 49 8.37 -7.49 -1.03
CA LYS A 49 8.55 -7.85 0.37
C LYS A 49 7.22 -7.83 1.13
N THR A 50 6.45 -6.76 0.99
CA THR A 50 5.16 -6.60 1.69
C THR A 50 4.15 -7.64 1.23
N SER A 51 4.09 -7.92 -0.07
CA SER A 51 3.23 -8.97 -0.64
C SER A 51 3.56 -10.35 -0.07
N ALA A 52 4.85 -10.73 -0.05
CA ALA A 52 5.28 -11.99 0.53
C ALA A 52 4.94 -12.09 2.03
N GLN A 53 5.11 -10.99 2.78
CA GLN A 53 4.72 -10.93 4.19
C GLN A 53 3.22 -11.12 4.38
N MET A 54 2.38 -10.45 3.58
CA MET A 54 0.92 -10.58 3.65
C MET A 54 0.46 -12.00 3.31
N GLN A 55 1.01 -12.59 2.26
CA GLN A 55 0.68 -13.96 1.84
C GLN A 55 1.08 -15.01 2.88
N ALA A 56 2.16 -14.77 3.63
CA ALA A 56 2.57 -15.65 4.72
C ALA A 56 1.66 -15.59 5.96
N GLN A 57 0.72 -14.63 6.05
CA GLN A 57 -0.23 -14.55 7.14
C GLN A 57 -1.54 -15.26 6.79
N ASN A 58 -1.85 -16.37 7.46
CA ASN A 58 -3.21 -16.92 7.46
C ASN A 58 -4.10 -16.14 8.44
N GLY A 59 -4.50 -14.94 8.03
CA GLY A 59 -5.30 -14.02 8.85
C GLY A 59 -6.56 -14.64 9.45
N PRO A 60 -7.40 -15.34 8.66
CA PRO A 60 -8.61 -15.98 9.16
C PRO A 60 -8.34 -17.04 10.24
N GLU A 61 -7.37 -17.93 10.02
CA GLU A 61 -7.01 -18.97 11.01
C GLU A 61 -6.50 -18.35 12.31
N LYS A 62 -5.61 -17.35 12.20
CA LYS A 62 -5.12 -16.61 13.37
C LYS A 62 -6.26 -15.93 14.12
N ALA A 63 -7.20 -15.30 13.41
CA ALA A 63 -8.34 -14.65 14.02
C ALA A 63 -9.25 -15.64 14.76
N ALA A 64 -9.57 -16.78 14.13
CA ALA A 64 -10.38 -17.83 14.75
C ALA A 64 -9.75 -18.32 16.06
N GLY A 65 -8.46 -18.67 16.05
CA GLY A 65 -7.76 -19.12 17.26
C GLY A 65 -7.61 -18.04 18.35
N LEU A 66 -7.70 -16.76 18.01
CA LEU A 66 -7.77 -15.68 19.00
C LEU A 66 -9.18 -15.53 19.59
N LEU A 67 -10.22 -15.68 18.77
CA LEU A 67 -11.60 -15.63 19.23
C LEU A 67 -11.92 -16.78 20.17
N GLU A 68 -11.45 -18.01 19.87
CA GLU A 68 -11.61 -19.18 20.75
C GLU A 68 -11.02 -18.96 22.15
N LYS A 69 -9.96 -18.15 22.29
CA LYS A 69 -9.33 -17.85 23.58
C LYS A 69 -10.09 -16.81 24.41
N LEU A 70 -11.01 -16.08 23.80
CA LEU A 70 -11.84 -15.07 24.47
C LEU A 70 -13.17 -15.63 24.96
N LEU A 71 -13.56 -16.81 24.48
CA LEU A 71 -14.78 -17.54 24.87
C LEU A 71 -14.47 -18.50 26.03
#